data_AF-A0A1F7THI2-F1
#
_entry.id   AF-A0A1F7THI2-F1
#
_cell.length_a   1.000
_cell.length_b   1.000
_cell.length_c   1.000
_cell.angle_alpha   90.00
_cell.angle_beta   90.00
_cell.angle_gamma   90.00
#
_symmetry.space_group_name_H-M   'P 1'
#
loop_
_entity.id
_entity.type
_entity.pdbx_description
1 polymer ?
#
loop_
_entity_poly.entity_id
_entity_poly.type
_entity_poly.pdbx_seq_one_letter_code
_entity_poly.pdbx_strand_id
1 'polypeptide(L)'
;MRRALGLLAALLLLAGSLAPWAAPAAPPAAEAPARPGPSLREAFERRRSGVWLRAKGEVSRLLPDDLEGGRHQRFILKLPDGMTVLVSHNIDLAPRVPAGKGDGVEVFGRYEWNKRGGVIHWTHRDPKGRREGGWIEHKGERYR
;
A
#
# COMPACT_ATOMS: atom_id res chain seq x y z
N MET A 1 29.62 79.94 -25.32
CA MET A 1 28.26 79.54 -25.72
C MET A 1 28.36 78.32 -26.65
N ARG A 2 27.54 77.28 -26.40
CA ARG A 2 27.25 76.10 -27.26
C ARG A 2 28.39 75.04 -27.35
N ARG A 3 28.30 73.92 -26.60
CA ARG A 3 27.61 72.62 -26.90
C ARG A 3 28.21 71.91 -28.12
N ALA A 4 28.45 70.61 -28.20
CA ALA A 4 28.57 69.46 -27.29
C ALA A 4 29.12 68.29 -28.15
N LEU A 5 29.79 67.35 -27.50
CA LEU A 5 30.33 66.07 -27.99
C LEU A 5 29.39 65.30 -28.95
N GLY A 6 29.95 64.78 -30.04
CA GLY A 6 29.36 63.67 -30.81
C GLY A 6 30.12 62.38 -30.50
N LEU A 7 29.52 61.53 -29.67
CA LEU A 7 29.93 60.14 -29.40
C LEU A 7 29.12 59.22 -30.32
N LEU A 8 29.79 58.30 -31.01
CA LEU A 8 29.17 57.10 -31.57
C LEU A 8 30.13 55.93 -31.37
N ALA A 9 30.09 55.38 -30.16
CA ALA A 9 30.61 54.05 -29.88
C ALA A 9 29.42 53.08 -29.88
N ALA A 10 29.30 52.28 -30.93
CA ALA A 10 28.36 51.18 -30.97
C ALA A 10 28.92 50.02 -30.10
N LEU A 11 28.39 49.88 -28.89
CA LEU A 11 28.59 48.69 -28.07
C LEU A 11 27.46 47.68 -28.37
N LEU A 12 27.81 46.58 -29.04
CA LEU A 12 26.98 45.40 -29.15
C LEU A 12 27.03 44.65 -27.82
N LEU A 13 25.91 44.64 -27.08
CA LEU A 13 25.73 43.82 -25.89
C LEU A 13 25.30 42.39 -26.28
N LEU A 14 26.03 41.40 -25.76
CA LEU A 14 25.74 39.97 -25.80
C LEU A 14 24.39 39.63 -25.15
N ALA A 15 23.71 38.60 -25.66
CA ALA A 15 22.97 37.66 -24.81
C ALA A 15 22.83 36.30 -25.50
N GLY A 16 23.80 35.42 -25.33
CA GLY A 16 23.62 34.00 -25.58
C GLY A 16 22.73 33.41 -24.48
N SER A 17 21.51 32.99 -24.84
CA SER A 17 20.62 32.28 -23.92
C SER A 17 21.12 30.85 -23.71
N LEU A 18 21.85 30.62 -22.63
CA LEU A 18 21.99 29.28 -22.07
C LEU A 18 20.66 28.91 -21.42
N ALA A 19 19.71 28.41 -22.22
CA ALA A 19 18.56 27.71 -21.68
C ALA A 19 19.09 26.47 -20.94
N PRO A 20 18.88 26.33 -19.62
CA PRO A 20 19.28 25.11 -18.94
C PRO A 20 18.49 23.96 -19.56
N TRP A 21 19.18 22.94 -20.04
CA TRP A 21 18.58 21.65 -20.33
C TRP A 21 17.90 21.18 -19.04
N ALA A 22 16.58 21.34 -18.96
CA ALA A 22 15.80 20.77 -17.89
C ALA A 22 15.88 19.25 -18.05
N ALA A 23 16.66 18.60 -17.19
CA ALA A 23 16.63 17.15 -17.10
C ALA A 23 15.16 16.71 -16.92
N PRO A 24 14.71 15.64 -17.60
CA PRO A 24 13.36 15.13 -17.40
C PRO A 24 13.16 14.90 -15.90
N ALA A 25 12.06 15.42 -15.36
CA ALA A 25 11.70 15.20 -13.97
C ALA A 25 11.74 13.70 -13.72
N ALA A 26 12.56 13.27 -12.76
CA ALA A 26 12.55 11.88 -12.32
C ALA A 26 11.09 11.50 -12.00
N PRO A 27 10.61 10.30 -12.40
CA PRO A 27 9.30 9.84 -11.96
C PRO A 27 9.24 10.00 -10.43
N PRO A 28 8.09 10.38 -9.85
CA PRO A 28 7.98 10.46 -8.40
C PRO A 28 8.51 9.14 -7.85
N ALA A 29 9.56 9.23 -7.03
CA ALA A 29 10.15 8.06 -6.42
C ALA A 29 9.00 7.27 -5.80
N ALA A 30 8.81 6.03 -6.26
CA ALA A 30 7.89 5.11 -5.62
C ALA A 30 8.29 5.13 -4.14
N GLU A 31 7.39 5.65 -3.31
CA GLU A 31 7.62 5.92 -1.90
C GLU A 31 8.17 4.63 -1.29
N ALA A 32 9.44 4.65 -0.86
CA ALA A 32 10.04 3.52 -0.17
C ALA A 32 9.08 3.15 0.98
N PRO A 33 8.80 1.86 1.22
CA PRO A 33 7.74 1.49 2.14
C PRO A 33 8.03 2.15 3.49
N ALA A 34 7.07 2.99 3.93
CA ALA A 34 6.97 3.41 5.32
C ALA A 34 7.26 2.18 6.20
N ARG A 35 8.10 2.35 7.23
CA ARG A 35 8.63 1.26 8.08
C ARG A 35 7.68 0.06 8.13
N PRO A 36 8.17 -1.17 7.85
CA PRO A 36 7.31 -2.34 7.88
C PRO A 36 6.55 -2.36 9.21
N GLY A 37 5.23 -2.54 9.14
CA GLY A 37 4.37 -2.61 10.31
C GLY A 37 4.82 -3.72 11.28
N PRO A 38 4.23 -3.78 12.49
CA PRO A 38 4.58 -4.81 13.46
C PRO A 38 4.31 -6.20 12.88
N SER A 39 5.01 -7.22 13.39
CA SER A 39 4.63 -8.60 13.10
C SER A 39 3.25 -8.92 13.70
N LEU A 40 2.56 -9.92 13.17
CA LEU A 40 1.29 -10.40 13.74
C LEU A 40 1.47 -10.79 15.22
N ARG A 41 2.57 -11.49 15.55
CA ARG A 41 2.91 -11.88 16.91
C ARG A 41 3.06 -10.68 17.83
N GLU A 42 3.84 -9.68 17.42
CA GLU A 42 4.02 -8.47 18.21
C GLU A 42 2.70 -7.74 18.43
N ALA A 43 1.89 -7.59 17.37
CA ALA A 43 0.58 -6.95 17.47
C ALA A 43 -0.36 -7.73 18.40
N PHE A 44 -0.32 -9.07 18.37
CA PHE A 44 -1.13 -9.92 19.24
C PHE A 44 -0.70 -9.86 20.71
N GLU A 45 0.59 -10.04 20.99
CA GLU A 45 1.16 -10.05 22.35
C GLU A 45 0.97 -8.69 23.03
N ARG A 46 1.11 -7.60 22.28
CA ARG A 46 0.90 -6.23 22.77
C ARG A 46 -0.56 -5.76 22.71
N ARG A 47 -1.49 -6.63 22.30
CA ARG A 47 -2.93 -6.34 22.16
C ARG A 47 -3.22 -5.08 21.32
N ARG A 48 -2.44 -4.86 20.26
CA ARG A 48 -2.56 -3.69 19.40
C ARG A 48 -3.67 -3.90 18.38
N SER A 49 -4.47 -2.86 18.20
CA SER A 49 -5.53 -2.78 17.20
C SER A 49 -5.26 -1.62 16.24
N GLY A 50 -5.88 -1.68 15.07
CA GLY A 50 -5.81 -0.65 14.05
C GLY A 50 -4.45 -0.45 13.38
N VAL A 51 -3.54 -1.42 13.52
CA VAL A 51 -2.22 -1.39 12.90
C VAL A 51 -2.25 -2.04 11.52
N TRP A 52 -1.55 -1.46 10.55
CA TRP A 52 -1.36 -2.09 9.24
C TRP A 52 -0.18 -3.04 9.31
N LEU A 53 -0.37 -4.28 8.86
CA LEU A 53 0.68 -5.30 8.87
C LEU A 53 0.56 -6.25 7.69
N ARG A 54 1.64 -6.99 7.47
CA ARG A 54 1.74 -8.05 6.50
C ARG A 54 1.79 -9.40 7.20
N ALA A 55 1.04 -10.37 6.70
CA ALA A 55 1.03 -11.75 7.19
C ALA A 55 1.13 -12.71 6.01
N LYS A 56 2.08 -13.64 6.07
CA LYS A 56 2.28 -14.67 5.05
C LYS A 56 2.16 -16.04 5.69
N GLY A 57 1.39 -16.93 5.07
CA GLY A 57 1.16 -18.25 5.61
C GLY A 57 0.27 -19.09 4.71
N GLU A 58 -0.24 -20.18 5.27
CA GLU A 58 -1.09 -21.14 4.57
C GLU A 58 -2.53 -21.03 5.04
N VAL A 59 -3.48 -21.16 4.12
CA VAL A 59 -4.91 -21.22 4.45
C VAL A 59 -5.20 -22.53 5.17
N SER A 60 -5.30 -22.48 6.49
CA SER A 60 -5.55 -23.66 7.33
C SER A 60 -7.02 -24.10 7.34
N ARG A 61 -7.95 -23.15 7.10
CA ARG A 61 -9.40 -23.41 7.08
C ARG A 61 -10.13 -22.36 6.26
N LEU A 62 -11.02 -22.81 5.37
CA LEU A 62 -12.05 -21.97 4.75
C LEU A 62 -13.26 -21.89 5.68
N LEU A 63 -13.85 -20.71 5.80
CA LEU A 63 -15.09 -20.49 6.54
C LEU A 63 -16.20 -20.11 5.54
N PRO A 64 -17.48 -20.30 5.89
CA PRO A 64 -18.57 -19.72 5.12
C PRO A 64 -18.36 -18.21 4.97
N ASP A 65 -18.76 -17.68 3.82
CA ASP A 65 -18.78 -16.24 3.63
C ASP A 65 -19.68 -15.60 4.70
N ASP A 66 -19.28 -14.40 5.11
CA ASP A 66 -20.20 -13.52 5.81
C ASP A 66 -21.02 -12.77 4.77
N LEU A 67 -22.34 -12.84 4.87
CA LEU A 67 -23.26 -12.21 3.94
C LEU A 67 -24.03 -11.05 4.58
N GLU A 68 -23.77 -10.75 5.85
CA GLU A 68 -24.43 -9.64 6.56
C GLU A 68 -23.67 -8.33 6.34
N GLY A 69 -24.39 -7.29 5.89
CA GLY A 69 -23.76 -6.02 5.52
C GLY A 69 -22.93 -6.14 4.25
N GLY A 70 -21.65 -5.74 4.30
CA GLY A 70 -20.73 -6.01 3.20
C GLY A 70 -20.35 -7.49 3.20
N ARG A 71 -20.39 -8.14 2.04
CA ARG A 71 -20.05 -9.57 1.91
C ARG A 71 -18.55 -9.76 2.14
N HIS A 72 -18.19 -10.75 2.95
CA HIS A 72 -16.79 -11.08 3.22
C HIS A 72 -16.48 -12.55 2.97
N GLN A 73 -15.44 -12.80 2.18
CA GLN A 73 -14.76 -14.09 2.19
C GLN A 73 -13.96 -14.21 3.49
N ARG A 74 -14.06 -15.36 4.15
CA ARG A 74 -13.39 -15.61 5.43
C ARG A 74 -12.56 -16.88 5.40
N PHE A 75 -11.34 -16.81 5.91
CA PHE A 75 -10.48 -17.97 6.11
C PHE A 75 -9.46 -17.76 7.22
N ILE A 76 -8.98 -18.85 7.81
CA ILE A 76 -7.94 -18.83 8.84
C ILE A 76 -6.58 -19.02 8.18
N LEU A 77 -5.72 -18.02 8.30
CA LEU A 77 -4.34 -18.07 7.88
C LEU A 77 -3.48 -18.59 9.03
N LYS A 78 -2.67 -19.63 8.79
CA LYS A 78 -1.67 -20.13 9.73
C LYS A 78 -0.28 -19.66 9.28
N LEU A 79 0.41 -18.94 10.14
CA LEU A 79 1.77 -18.45 9.89
C LEU A 79 2.81 -19.52 10.27
N PRO A 80 4.06 -19.41 9.75
CA PRO A 80 5.14 -20.36 10.06
C PRO A 80 5.45 -20.49 11.56
N ASP A 81 5.22 -19.44 12.35
CA ASP A 81 5.44 -19.42 13.80
C ASP A 81 4.27 -20.00 14.62
N GLY A 82 3.31 -20.63 13.94
CA GLY A 82 2.14 -21.28 14.55
C GLY A 82 0.99 -20.33 14.89
N MET A 83 1.17 -19.02 14.76
CA MET A 83 0.07 -18.06 14.94
C MET A 83 -1.03 -18.31 13.90
N THR A 84 -2.27 -18.05 14.31
CA THR A 84 -3.40 -18.03 13.39
C THR A 84 -4.11 -16.69 13.45
N VAL A 85 -4.65 -16.26 12.31
CA VAL A 85 -5.42 -15.02 12.21
C VAL A 85 -6.58 -15.24 11.24
N LEU A 86 -7.73 -14.63 11.55
CA LEU A 86 -8.84 -14.59 10.61
C LEU A 86 -8.56 -13.52 9.55
N VAL A 87 -8.67 -13.88 8.27
CA VAL A 87 -8.73 -12.92 7.18
C VAL A 87 -10.20 -12.70 6.82
N SER A 88 -10.63 -11.45 6.81
CA SER A 88 -11.98 -11.03 6.40
C SER A 88 -11.86 -10.10 5.18
N HIS A 89 -12.02 -10.67 3.99
CA HIS A 89 -11.83 -9.98 2.72
C HIS A 89 -13.18 -9.55 2.15
N ASN A 90 -13.42 -8.25 2.04
CA ASN A 90 -14.66 -7.73 1.52
C ASN A 90 -14.75 -7.98 0.00
N ILE A 91 -15.65 -8.86 -0.41
CA ILE A 91 -15.84 -9.29 -1.80
C ILE A 91 -16.83 -8.43 -2.59
N ASP A 92 -17.39 -7.40 -1.97
CA ASP A 92 -18.09 -6.33 -2.69
C ASP A 92 -17.11 -5.28 -3.23
N LEU A 93 -15.95 -5.13 -2.59
CA LEU A 93 -14.94 -4.13 -2.93
C LEU A 93 -13.77 -4.67 -3.76
N ALA A 94 -13.56 -5.99 -3.73
CA ALA A 94 -12.49 -6.66 -4.46
C ALA A 94 -12.94 -8.06 -4.93
N PRO A 95 -12.35 -8.64 -5.99
CA PRO A 95 -12.67 -9.99 -6.42
C PRO A 95 -12.34 -11.03 -5.34
N ARG A 96 -13.22 -12.04 -5.18
CA ARG A 96 -12.95 -13.19 -4.30
C ARG A 96 -11.62 -13.84 -4.65
N VAL A 97 -10.82 -14.15 -3.63
CA VAL A 97 -9.55 -14.86 -3.81
C VAL A 97 -9.83 -16.35 -4.02
N PRO A 98 -9.36 -16.98 -5.09
CA PRO A 98 -9.55 -18.42 -5.34
C PRO A 98 -8.58 -19.27 -4.50
N ALA A 99 -8.42 -18.94 -3.22
CA ALA A 99 -7.56 -19.66 -2.29
C ALA A 99 -8.30 -20.85 -1.68
N GLY A 100 -7.69 -22.02 -1.75
CA GLY A 100 -8.14 -23.27 -1.12
C GLY A 100 -7.39 -23.54 0.19
N LYS A 101 -7.85 -24.55 0.93
CA LYS A 101 -7.11 -25.05 2.10
C LYS A 101 -5.75 -25.59 1.66
N GLY A 102 -4.69 -25.16 2.34
CA GLY A 102 -3.29 -25.51 2.03
C GLY A 102 -2.60 -24.56 1.06
N ASP A 103 -3.33 -23.66 0.40
CA ASP A 103 -2.70 -22.66 -0.47
C ASP A 103 -1.94 -21.62 0.37
N GLY A 104 -0.76 -21.24 -0.13
CA GLY A 104 0.03 -20.14 0.40
C GLY A 104 -0.51 -18.79 -0.06
N VAL A 105 -0.71 -17.88 0.90
CA VAL A 105 -1.16 -16.51 0.63
C VAL A 105 -0.34 -15.49 1.43
N GLU A 106 -0.20 -14.30 0.87
CA GLU A 106 0.35 -13.13 1.55
C GLU A 106 -0.74 -12.06 1.65
N VAL A 107 -0.90 -11.49 2.83
CA VAL A 107 -1.97 -10.55 3.13
C VAL A 107 -1.34 -9.26 3.65
N PHE A 108 -1.78 -8.13 3.11
CA PHE A 108 -1.54 -6.81 3.70
C PHE A 108 -2.87 -6.15 4.02
N GLY A 109 -3.05 -5.74 5.27
CA GLY A 109 -4.31 -5.16 5.71
C GLY A 109 -4.20 -4.57 7.12
N ARG A 110 -5.34 -4.07 7.61
CA ARG A 110 -5.44 -3.55 8.97
C ARG A 110 -5.79 -4.69 9.92
N TYR A 111 -5.07 -4.78 11.03
CA TYR A 111 -5.23 -5.81 12.05
C TYR A 111 -6.04 -5.29 13.22
N GLU A 112 -6.97 -6.11 13.71
CA GLU A 112 -7.75 -5.89 14.92
C GLU A 112 -7.57 -7.04 15.90
N TRP A 113 -7.24 -6.70 17.14
CA TRP A 113 -6.97 -7.70 18.16
C TRP A 113 -8.25 -8.36 18.68
N ASN A 114 -8.16 -9.67 18.95
CA ASN A 114 -9.11 -10.39 19.79
C ASN A 114 -8.41 -11.58 20.46
N LYS A 115 -9.07 -12.23 21.43
CA LYS A 115 -8.51 -13.40 22.14
C LYS A 115 -8.28 -14.65 21.29
N ARG A 116 -8.62 -14.64 19.99
CA ARG A 116 -8.53 -15.75 19.04
C ARG A 116 -7.46 -15.54 17.95
N GLY A 117 -6.50 -14.63 18.18
CA GLY A 117 -5.43 -14.32 17.22
C GLY A 117 -5.69 -13.09 16.35
N GLY A 118 -6.86 -12.45 16.50
CA GLY A 118 -7.23 -11.23 15.78
C GLY A 118 -7.82 -11.46 14.39
N VAL A 119 -8.08 -10.34 13.70
CA VAL A 119 -8.66 -10.29 12.34
C VAL A 119 -7.83 -9.34 11.49
N ILE A 120 -7.51 -9.73 10.26
CA ILE A 120 -7.04 -8.81 9.22
C ILE A 120 -8.21 -8.51 8.29
N HIS A 121 -8.50 -7.22 8.16
CA HIS A 121 -9.52 -6.67 7.24
C HIS A 121 -8.91 -5.53 6.42
N TRP A 122 -9.73 -4.79 5.66
CA TRP A 122 -9.24 -3.74 4.75
C TRP A 122 -8.19 -4.27 3.76
N THR A 123 -8.42 -5.49 3.24
CA THR A 123 -7.57 -6.16 2.25
C THR A 123 -7.98 -5.81 0.81
N HIS A 124 -8.40 -4.56 0.62
CA HIS A 124 -8.85 -3.96 -0.64
C HIS A 124 -8.38 -2.51 -0.69
N ARG A 125 -8.48 -1.87 -1.86
CA ARG A 125 -8.22 -0.43 -2.00
C ARG A 125 -9.19 0.38 -1.15
N ASP A 126 -8.74 1.52 -0.61
CA ASP A 126 -9.67 2.44 0.05
C ASP A 126 -10.69 2.97 -0.97
N PRO A 127 -12.01 2.72 -0.80
CA PRO A 127 -13.03 3.20 -1.74
C PRO A 127 -13.07 4.73 -1.87
N LYS A 128 -12.55 5.45 -0.87
CA LYS A 128 -12.47 6.92 -0.86
C LYS A 128 -11.10 7.45 -1.34
N GLY A 129 -10.17 6.56 -1.67
CA GLY A 129 -8.84 6.92 -2.19
C GLY A 129 -7.97 7.73 -1.23
N ARG A 130 -8.22 7.70 0.08
CA ARG A 130 -7.43 8.49 1.05
C ARG A 130 -6.12 7.80 1.42
N ARG A 131 -6.03 6.49 1.16
CA ARG A 131 -4.87 5.62 1.38
C ARG A 131 -4.82 4.56 0.28
N GLU A 132 -3.69 3.89 0.10
CA GLU A 132 -3.57 2.81 -0.89
C GLU A 132 -4.52 1.63 -0.57
N GLY A 133 -4.74 1.34 0.71
CA GLY A 133 -5.52 0.20 1.19
C GLY A 133 -4.67 -1.06 1.38
N GLY A 134 -5.33 -2.21 1.37
CA GLY A 134 -4.70 -3.52 1.51
C GLY A 134 -4.84 -4.40 0.27
N TRP A 135 -4.44 -5.65 0.40
CA TRP A 135 -4.51 -6.65 -0.65
C TRP A 135 -4.32 -8.07 -0.11
N ILE A 136 -4.71 -9.06 -0.92
CA ILE A 136 -4.32 -10.47 -0.77
C ILE A 136 -3.57 -10.89 -2.04
N GLU A 137 -2.45 -11.58 -1.88
CA GLU A 137 -1.67 -12.15 -2.97
C GLU A 137 -1.74 -13.67 -2.90
N HIS A 138 -2.10 -14.29 -4.02
CA HIS A 138 -2.25 -15.73 -4.16
C HIS A 138 -1.79 -16.15 -5.57
N LYS A 139 -0.87 -17.11 -5.65
CA LYS A 139 -0.32 -17.63 -6.94
C LYS A 139 0.20 -16.53 -7.88
N GLY A 140 0.80 -15.48 -7.32
CA GLY A 140 1.37 -14.36 -8.07
C GLY A 140 0.35 -13.28 -8.48
N GLU A 141 -0.93 -13.47 -8.20
CA GLU A 141 -1.97 -12.49 -8.46
C GLU A 141 -2.38 -11.72 -7.21
N ARG A 142 -2.62 -10.43 -7.36
CA ARG A 142 -3.03 -9.53 -6.27
C ARG A 142 -4.50 -9.13 -6.40
N TYR A 143 -5.25 -9.35 -5.33
CA TYR A 143 -6.68 -9.08 -5.18
C TYR A 143 -6.86 -7.87 -4.24
N ARG A 144 -7.47 -6.77 -4.72
CA ARG A 144 -7.73 -5.54 -3.96
C ARG A 144 -8.72 -4.60 -4.62
#